data_AF-A0A0P4USU4-F1
#
_entry.id   AF-A0A0P4USU4-F1
#
_cell.length_a   1.000
_cell.length_b   1.000
_cell.length_c   1.000
_cell.angle_alpha   90.00
_cell.angle_beta   90.00
_cell.angle_gamma   90.00
#
_symmetry.space_group_name_H-M   'P 1'
#
loop_
_entity.id
_entity.type
_entity.pdbx_description
1 polymer ?
#
loop_
_entity_poly.entity_id
_entity_poly.type
_entity_poly.pdbx_seq_one_letter_code
_entity_poly.pdbx_strand_id
1 'polypeptide(L)'
;MVNRKSNAAVKVKTTMLDQAASLLDDLPEKPEATVSLRQAIELLQDDLRSSLDKGYGYEELAGVLAEQGIEISPSTLKRYLALSQKESGRPRRRRTRRTKPEDEE
;
A
#
# COMPACT_ATOMS: atom_id res chain seq x y z
N MET A 1 -20.82 17.91 14.71
CA MET A 1 -20.72 18.88 13.59
C MET A 1 -19.31 19.45 13.61
N VAL A 2 -18.51 19.23 12.56
CA VAL A 2 -17.15 19.81 12.43
C VAL A 2 -17.26 21.09 11.63
N ASN A 3 -17.19 22.25 12.31
CA ASN A 3 -17.16 23.56 11.67
C ASN A 3 -15.82 23.78 10.97
N ARG A 4 -15.73 23.44 9.69
CA ARG A 4 -14.63 23.88 8.82
C ARG A 4 -14.85 25.36 8.48
N LYS A 5 -14.33 26.27 9.31
CA LYS A 5 -14.27 27.71 8.99
C LYS A 5 -13.43 27.86 7.71
N SER A 6 -14.04 28.29 6.61
CA SER A 6 -13.37 28.48 5.33
C SER A 6 -12.43 29.69 5.39
N ASN A 7 -11.13 29.47 5.11
CA ASN A 7 -10.11 30.52 4.99
C ASN A 7 -10.21 31.35 3.69
N ALA A 8 -11.35 31.34 3.01
CA ALA A 8 -11.54 31.91 1.68
C ALA A 8 -11.32 33.43 1.59
N ALA A 9 -11.28 34.15 2.71
CA ALA A 9 -11.07 35.61 2.77
C ALA A 9 -9.68 36.02 3.32
N VAL A 10 -8.75 35.08 3.51
CA VAL A 10 -7.40 35.40 4.00
C VAL A 10 -6.65 36.17 2.90
N LYS A 11 -6.35 37.44 3.16
CA LYS A 11 -5.54 38.27 2.26
C LYS A 11 -4.06 37.94 2.47
N VAL A 12 -3.38 37.51 1.42
CA VAL A 12 -1.94 37.21 1.42
C VAL A 12 -1.20 38.36 0.74
N LYS A 13 -0.03 38.73 1.26
CA LYS A 13 0.83 39.76 0.65
C LYS A 13 1.50 39.19 -0.60
N THR A 14 1.64 40.00 -1.65
CA THR A 14 2.30 39.60 -2.90
C THR A 14 3.73 39.12 -2.68
N THR A 15 4.48 39.77 -1.78
CA THR A 15 5.83 39.33 -1.39
C THR A 15 5.88 37.93 -0.81
N MET A 16 4.82 37.48 -0.13
CA MET A 16 4.74 36.11 0.39
C MET A 16 4.35 35.11 -0.69
N LEU A 17 3.62 35.55 -1.72
CA LEU A 17 3.36 34.73 -2.90
C LEU A 17 4.66 34.48 -3.69
N ASP A 18 5.46 35.52 -3.91
CA ASP A 18 6.73 35.43 -4.64
C ASP A 18 7.75 34.55 -3.90
N GLN A 19 7.82 34.69 -2.57
CA GLN A 19 8.64 33.82 -1.71
C GLN A 19 8.18 32.36 -1.74
N ALA A 20 6.86 32.13 -1.70
CA ALA A 20 6.32 30.78 -1.78
C ALA A 20 6.56 30.15 -3.16
N ALA A 21 6.39 30.90 -4.25
CA ALA A 21 6.67 30.43 -5.60
C ALA A 21 8.14 30.04 -5.77
N SER A 22 9.06 30.88 -5.29
CA SER A 22 10.50 30.59 -5.33
C SER A 22 10.86 29.32 -4.55
N LEU A 23 10.26 29.12 -3.37
CA LEU A 23 10.45 27.90 -2.57
C LEU A 23 9.84 26.66 -3.23
N LEU A 24 8.75 26.81 -3.99
CA LEU A 24 8.13 25.69 -4.71
C LEU A 24 8.97 25.25 -5.91
N ASP A 25 9.61 26.19 -6.60
CA ASP A 25 10.52 25.91 -7.71
C ASP A 25 11.84 25.28 -7.24
N ASP A 26 12.30 25.64 -6.03
CA ASP A 26 13.50 25.07 -5.39
C ASP A 26 13.23 23.74 -4.67
N LEU A 27 11.99 23.24 -4.65
CA LEU A 27 11.70 21.96 -4.02
C LEU A 27 12.40 20.84 -4.81
N PRO A 28 13.25 20.02 -4.16
CA PRO A 28 13.81 18.86 -4.82
C PRO A 28 12.68 17.93 -5.24
N GLU A 29 12.87 17.29 -6.38
CA GLU A 29 11.90 16.35 -6.95
C GLU A 29 11.47 15.35 -5.88
N LYS A 30 10.16 15.22 -5.69
CA LYS A 30 9.59 14.43 -4.61
C LYS A 30 10.18 13.02 -4.69
N PRO A 31 10.85 12.52 -3.64
CA PRO A 31 11.45 11.20 -3.69
C PRO A 31 10.37 10.20 -4.08
N GLU A 32 10.72 9.31 -5.01
CA GLU A 32 9.80 8.33 -5.58
C GLU A 32 8.98 7.70 -4.46
N ALA A 33 7.66 7.68 -4.62
CA ALA A 33 6.78 7.13 -3.61
C ALA A 33 7.11 5.63 -3.44
N THR A 34 7.98 5.32 -2.48
CA THR A 34 8.39 3.95 -2.21
C THR A 34 7.20 3.22 -1.60
N VAL A 35 6.48 2.47 -2.43
CA VAL A 35 5.44 1.55 -1.97
C VAL A 35 6.10 0.31 -1.40
N SER A 36 5.53 -0.24 -0.34
CA SER A 36 6.01 -1.53 0.19
C SER A 36 5.81 -2.63 -0.86
N LEU A 37 6.66 -3.66 -0.85
CA LEU A 37 6.54 -4.82 -1.75
C LEU A 37 5.13 -5.41 -1.75
N ARG A 38 4.51 -5.52 -0.55
CA ARG A 38 3.14 -5.98 -0.40
C ARG A 38 2.15 -5.10 -1.17
N GLN A 39 2.29 -3.79 -1.05
CA GLN A 39 1.40 -2.82 -1.69
C GLN A 39 1.61 -2.80 -3.21
N ALA A 40 2.84 -2.97 -3.69
CA ALA A 40 3.12 -3.16 -5.11
C ALA A 40 2.41 -4.42 -5.66
N ILE A 41 2.48 -5.55 -4.95
CA ILE A 41 1.78 -6.79 -5.35
C ILE A 41 0.25 -6.64 -5.26
N GLU A 42 -0.26 -5.85 -4.30
CA GLU A 42 -1.69 -5.54 -4.22
C GLU A 42 -2.17 -4.72 -5.42
N LEU A 43 -1.37 -3.75 -5.88
CA LEU A 43 -1.68 -2.97 -7.09
C LEU A 43 -1.63 -3.80 -8.36
N LEU A 44 -0.70 -4.75 -8.44
CA LEU A 44 -0.51 -5.65 -9.60
C LEU A 44 -1.36 -6.92 -9.53
N GLN A 45 -2.21 -7.08 -8.50
CA GLN A 45 -2.91 -8.34 -8.25
C GLN A 45 -3.77 -8.80 -9.44
N ASP A 46 -4.50 -7.88 -10.05
CA ASP A 46 -5.43 -8.20 -11.14
C ASP A 46 -4.68 -8.62 -12.42
N ASP A 47 -3.58 -7.94 -12.73
CA ASP A 47 -2.70 -8.29 -13.85
C ASP A 47 -1.98 -9.62 -13.63
N LEU A 48 -1.51 -9.87 -12.40
CA LEU A 48 -0.90 -11.14 -12.01
C LEU A 48 -1.90 -12.29 -12.14
N ARG A 49 -3.16 -12.09 -11.76
CA ARG A 49 -4.23 -13.10 -11.95
C ARG A 49 -4.54 -13.35 -13.41
N SER A 50 -4.67 -12.29 -14.22
CA SER A 50 -4.86 -12.44 -15.66
C SER A 50 -3.71 -13.24 -16.30
N SER A 51 -2.50 -13.06 -15.78
CA SER A 51 -1.33 -13.82 -16.23
C SER A 51 -1.36 -15.27 -15.74
N LEU A 52 -1.76 -15.54 -14.50
CA LEU A 52 -1.99 -16.91 -14.02
C LEU A 52 -3.07 -17.63 -14.84
N ASP A 53 -4.15 -16.94 -15.22
CA ASP A 53 -5.23 -17.50 -16.04
C ASP A 53 -4.78 -17.81 -17.47
N LYS A 54 -3.76 -17.11 -17.97
CA LYS A 54 -3.09 -17.41 -19.25
C LYS A 54 -2.16 -18.64 -19.16
N GLY A 55 -1.96 -19.21 -17.98
CA GLY A 55 -1.14 -20.39 -17.75
C GLY A 55 0.27 -20.12 -17.24
N TYR A 56 0.61 -18.85 -16.93
CA TYR A 56 1.90 -18.53 -16.32
C TYR A 56 2.00 -19.05 -14.88
N GLY A 57 3.16 -19.55 -14.50
CA GLY A 57 3.47 -20.01 -13.15
C GLY A 57 3.94 -18.88 -12.22
N TYR A 58 3.89 -19.13 -10.92
CA TYR A 58 4.40 -18.18 -9.91
C TYR A 58 5.91 -17.94 -10.02
N GLU A 59 6.67 -18.92 -10.52
CA GLU A 59 8.12 -18.78 -10.74
C GLU A 59 8.41 -17.83 -11.90
N GLU A 60 7.67 -17.96 -13.00
CA GLU A 60 7.80 -17.09 -14.17
C GLU A 60 7.42 -15.65 -13.83
N LEU A 61 6.31 -15.47 -13.12
CA LEU A 61 5.86 -14.14 -12.67
C LEU A 61 6.84 -13.50 -11.68
N ALA A 62 7.47 -14.29 -10.80
CA ALA A 62 8.53 -13.80 -9.92
C ALA A 62 9.77 -13.36 -10.71
N GLY A 63 10.13 -14.08 -11.76
CA GLY A 63 11.21 -13.70 -12.68
C GLY A 63 10.94 -12.37 -13.38
N VAL A 64 9.74 -12.21 -13.96
CA VAL A 64 9.32 -10.97 -14.62
C VAL A 64 9.34 -9.78 -13.65
N LEU A 65 8.89 -9.98 -12.41
CA LEU A 65 8.95 -8.93 -11.38
C LEU A 65 10.39 -8.58 -10.98
N ALA A 66 11.27 -9.59 -10.89
CA ALA A 66 12.68 -9.37 -10.58
C ALA A 66 13.41 -8.58 -11.68
N GLU A 67 13.07 -8.79 -12.96
CA GLU A 67 13.60 -7.99 -14.08
C GLU A 67 13.26 -6.50 -13.97
N GLN A 68 12.14 -6.18 -13.32
CA GLN A 68 11.72 -4.80 -13.05
C GLN A 68 12.28 -4.25 -11.73
N GLY A 69 13.20 -4.97 -11.08
CA GLY A 69 13.79 -4.60 -9.79
C GLY A 69 12.93 -4.96 -8.58
N ILE A 70 11.85 -5.72 -8.75
CA ILE A 70 10.96 -6.17 -7.68
C ILE A 70 11.34 -7.60 -7.29
N GLU A 71 12.37 -7.73 -6.45
CA GLU A 71 12.83 -9.04 -5.96
C GLU A 71 11.78 -9.67 -5.03
N ILE A 72 11.17 -10.77 -5.48
CA ILE A 72 10.20 -11.53 -4.69
C ILE A 72 10.35 -13.02 -4.94
N SER A 73 10.27 -13.81 -3.87
CA SER A 73 10.22 -15.27 -4.03
C SER A 73 8.84 -15.73 -4.52
N PRO A 74 8.74 -16.83 -5.30
CA PRO A 74 7.45 -17.39 -5.72
C PRO A 74 6.52 -17.69 -4.54
N SER A 75 7.10 -18.16 -3.43
CA SER A 75 6.38 -18.44 -2.19
C SER A 75 5.80 -17.18 -1.53
N THR A 76 6.54 -16.07 -1.57
CA THR A 76 6.10 -14.75 -1.06
C THR A 76 5.01 -14.17 -1.95
N LEU A 77 5.17 -14.26 -3.28
CA LEU A 77 4.19 -13.82 -4.27
C LEU A 77 2.85 -14.53 -4.05
N LYS A 78 2.88 -15.86 -3.95
CA LYS A 78 1.70 -16.69 -3.63
C LYS A 78 1.05 -16.27 -2.32
N ARG A 79 1.84 -16.02 -1.27
CA ARG A 79 1.34 -15.60 0.04
C ARG A 79 0.66 -14.23 -0.04
N TYR A 80 1.24 -13.25 -0.72
CA TYR A 80 0.67 -11.91 -0.84
C TYR A 80 -0.60 -11.90 -1.68
N LEU A 81 -0.64 -12.63 -2.79
CA LEU A 81 -1.86 -12.81 -3.59
C LEU A 81 -2.99 -13.47 -2.79
N ALA A 82 -2.67 -14.43 -1.91
CA ALA A 82 -3.65 -15.07 -1.03
C ALA A 82 -4.14 -14.18 0.13
N LEU A 83 -3.26 -13.31 0.66
CA LEU A 83 -3.61 -12.40 1.76
C LEU A 83 -4.48 -11.23 1.28
N SER A 84 -4.17 -10.66 0.12
CA SER A 84 -4.93 -9.57 -0.48
C SER A 84 -6.39 -9.99 -0.78
N GLN A 85 -6.62 -11.25 -1.15
CA GLN A 85 -7.97 -11.81 -1.33
C GLN A 85 -8.82 -11.81 -0.04
N LYS A 86 -8.18 -11.71 1.13
CA LYS A 86 -8.83 -11.80 2.44
C LYS A 86 -9.19 -10.45 3.05
N GLU A 87 -8.64 -9.36 2.53
CA GLU A 87 -8.86 -8.02 3.07
C GLU A 87 -10.08 -7.33 2.41
N SER A 88 -10.43 -7.73 1.19
CA SER A 88 -11.69 -7.36 0.53
C SER A 88 -12.92 -8.11 1.07
N GLY A 89 -12.72 -9.10 1.96
CA GLY A 89 -13.78 -9.98 2.46
C GLY A 89 -13.66 -10.34 3.93
N ARG A 90 -14.27 -9.50 4.79
CA ARG A 90 -14.72 -9.79 6.17
C ARG A 90 -13.64 -9.75 7.27
N PRO A 91 -13.88 -9.02 8.38
CA PRO A 91 -12.94 -8.96 9.50
C PRO A 91 -12.81 -10.36 10.13
N ARG A 92 -11.58 -10.89 10.15
CA ARG A 92 -11.27 -12.15 10.86
C ARG A 92 -11.49 -11.91 12.35
N ARG A 93 -12.60 -12.46 12.87
CA ARG A 93 -12.83 -12.61 14.32
C ARG A 93 -11.57 -13.22 14.94
N ARG A 94 -10.81 -12.40 15.67
CA ARG A 94 -9.70 -12.87 16.52
C ARG A 94 -10.31 -13.88 17.47
N ARG A 95 -9.99 -15.15 17.26
CA ARG A 95 -10.34 -16.23 18.17
C ARG A 95 -9.46 -16.02 19.40
N THR A 96 -10.00 -15.30 20.38
CA THR A 96 -9.37 -15.14 21.69
C THR A 96 -9.15 -16.54 22.26
N ARG A 97 -7.89 -16.87 22.54
CA ARG A 97 -7.54 -18.08 23.29
C ARG A 97 -8.17 -17.90 24.68
N ARG A 98 -9.21 -18.67 24.96
CA ARG A 98 -9.79 -18.81 26.30
C ARG A 98 -8.74 -19.56 27.13
N THR A 99 -8.08 -18.87 28.05
CA THR A 99 -7.31 -19.50 29.13
C THR A 99 -8.30 -20.25 30.01
N LYS A 100 -8.10 -21.55 30.17
CA LYS A 100 -8.80 -22.36 31.18
C LYS A 100 -8.38 -21.85 32.56
N PRO A 101 -9.29 -21.57 33.51
CA PRO A 101 -8.92 -21.59 34.92
C PRO A 101 -8.68 -23.06 35.31
N GLU A 102 -7.53 -23.29 35.92
CA GLU A 102 -7.18 -24.53 36.61
C GLU A 102 -7.86 -24.47 37.98
N ASP A 103 -8.85 -25.34 38.19
CA ASP A 103 -9.43 -25.62 39.52
C ASP A 103 -8.63 -26.77 40.14
N GLU A 104 -7.69 -26.46 41.03
CA GLU A 104 -7.08 -27.32 42.07
C GLU A 104 -6.74 -26.35 43.22
N GLU A 105 -7.17 -26.46 44.47
CA GLU A 105 -7.76 -27.54 45.29
C GLU A 105 -8.58 -26.90 46.44
#